data_AF-A0A8H7XLY8-F1
#
_entry.id   AF-A0A8H7XLY8-F1
#
_cell.length_a   1.000
_cell.length_b   1.000
_cell.length_c   1.000
_cell.angle_alpha   90.00
_cell.angle_beta   90.00
_cell.angle_gamma   90.00
#
_symmetry.space_group_name_H-M   'P 1'
#
loop_
_entity.id
_entity.type
_entity.pdbx_description
1 polymer ?
#
loop_
_entity_poly.entity_id
_entity_poly.type
_entity_poly.pdbx_seq_one_letter_code
_entity_poly.pdbx_strand_id
1 'polypeptide(L)'
;MHASLIRRQLGGLIPPKIATPKLVSGGSGAGLGPLVDFYSKLPKGESTARVSGIKGRYFSGKNASGKPIVALIVGLFAVGYTIDYNMHLKHHKNSHH
;
A
#
# COMPACT_ATOMS: atom_id res chain seq x y z
N MET A 1 58.19 44.67 -3.41
CA MET A 1 57.32 43.97 -2.42
C MET A 1 55.81 44.05 -2.75
N HIS A 2 55.39 44.42 -3.97
CA HIS A 2 53.98 44.70 -4.27
C HIS A 2 53.22 43.53 -4.94
N ALA A 3 53.93 42.62 -5.60
CA ALA A 3 53.33 41.46 -6.27
C ALA A 3 52.65 40.46 -5.31
N SER A 4 53.11 40.36 -4.06
CA SER A 4 52.51 39.49 -3.04
C SER A 4 51.17 40.02 -2.52
N LEU A 5 51.01 41.34 -2.43
CA LEU A 5 49.77 41.98 -2.00
C LEU A 5 48.65 41.80 -3.05
N ILE A 6 48.99 41.98 -4.34
CA ILE A 6 48.07 41.76 -5.46
C ILE A 6 47.66 40.28 -5.52
N ARG A 7 48.60 39.34 -5.38
CA ARG A 7 48.30 37.90 -5.35
C ARG A 7 47.36 37.51 -4.21
N ARG A 8 47.52 38.13 -3.02
CA ARG A 8 46.62 37.91 -1.87
C ARG A 8 45.22 38.48 -2.14
N GLN A 9 45.14 39.65 -2.76
CA GLN A 9 43.87 40.29 -3.13
C GLN A 9 43.11 39.50 -4.21
N LEU A 10 43.83 38.83 -5.12
CA LEU A 10 43.26 37.96 -6.16
C LEU A 10 43.08 36.49 -5.70
N GLY A 11 43.52 36.13 -4.49
CA GLY A 11 43.48 34.75 -3.98
C GLY A 11 42.08 34.19 -3.73
N GLY A 12 41.05 35.06 -3.67
CA GLY A 12 39.65 34.67 -3.54
C GLY A 12 38.87 34.62 -4.86
N LEU A 13 39.48 34.98 -6.00
CA LEU A 13 38.81 34.93 -7.32
C LEU A 13 38.59 33.50 -7.81
N ILE A 14 39.49 32.58 -7.45
CA ILE A 14 39.39 31.19 -7.81
C ILE A 14 38.86 30.46 -6.58
N PRO A 15 37.63 29.91 -6.64
CA PRO A 15 37.10 29.15 -5.52
C PRO A 15 38.05 27.98 -5.20
N PRO A 16 38.27 27.68 -3.90
CA PRO A 16 39.14 26.57 -3.50
C PRO A 16 38.62 25.25 -4.07
N LYS A 17 39.50 24.24 -4.19
CA LYS A 17 39.07 22.90 -4.60
C LYS A 17 38.06 22.32 -3.60
N ILE A 18 36.78 22.40 -3.94
CA ILE A 18 35.70 21.71 -3.23
C ILE A 18 35.55 20.36 -3.92
N ALA A 19 35.74 19.26 -3.20
CA ALA A 19 35.65 17.91 -3.77
C ALA A 19 34.27 17.63 -4.41
N THR A 20 33.22 18.33 -3.95
CA THR A 20 31.84 18.17 -4.41
C THR A 20 31.01 19.45 -4.21
N PRO A 21 31.05 20.41 -5.15
CA PRO A 21 30.28 21.65 -5.07
C PRO A 21 28.77 21.43 -4.93
N LYS A 22 28.25 20.37 -5.56
CA LYS A 22 26.83 19.97 -5.51
C LYS A 22 26.32 19.62 -4.10
N LEU A 23 27.20 19.17 -3.20
CA LEU A 23 26.83 18.87 -1.81
C LEU A 23 26.73 20.14 -0.94
N VAL A 24 27.43 21.20 -1.33
CA VAL A 24 27.41 22.50 -0.63
C VAL A 24 26.26 23.38 -1.11
N SER A 25 25.88 23.29 -2.39
CA SER A 25 24.79 24.07 -2.98
C SER A 25 23.41 23.41 -2.93
N GLY A 26 23.33 22.14 -2.53
CA GLY A 26 22.07 21.42 -2.38
C GLY A 26 21.34 21.89 -1.12
N GLY A 27 20.04 22.16 -1.23
CA GLY A 27 19.21 22.50 -0.07
C GLY A 27 19.39 21.49 1.06
N SER A 28 19.47 22.00 2.29
CA SER A 28 19.75 21.20 3.49
C SER A 28 18.89 19.92 3.50
N GLY A 29 19.53 18.76 3.33
CA GLY A 29 18.85 17.46 3.35
C GLY A 29 18.62 16.76 1.99
N ALA A 30 18.90 17.39 0.84
CA ALA A 30 18.72 16.73 -0.47
C ALA A 30 19.54 15.44 -0.65
N GLY A 31 20.73 15.38 -0.03
CA GLY A 31 21.57 14.16 0.01
C GLY A 31 21.15 13.13 1.06
N LEU A 32 20.26 13.50 1.98
CA LEU A 32 19.81 12.64 3.08
C LEU A 32 18.56 11.84 2.73
N GLY A 33 17.84 12.18 1.66
CA GLY A 33 16.64 11.45 1.20
C GLY A 33 16.84 9.94 1.07
N PRO A 34 17.90 9.46 0.37
CA PRO A 34 18.21 8.04 0.28
C PRO A 34 18.49 7.37 1.63
N LEU A 35 19.10 8.12 2.58
CA LEU A 35 19.40 7.63 3.92
C LEU A 35 18.13 7.50 4.76
N VAL A 36 17.26 8.51 4.72
CA VAL A 36 15.94 8.48 5.39
C VAL A 36 15.07 7.36 4.82
N ASP A 37 15.06 7.18 3.51
CA ASP A 37 14.31 6.13 2.83
C ASP A 37 14.83 4.73 3.22
N PHE A 38 16.16 4.55 3.28
CA PHE A 38 16.78 3.32 3.78
C PHE A 38 16.35 3.00 5.21
N TYR A 39 16.48 3.95 6.15
CA TYR A 39 16.10 3.72 7.55
C TYR A 39 14.59 3.58 7.75
N SER A 40 13.77 4.21 6.90
CA SER A 40 12.32 4.08 6.93
C SER A 40 11.86 2.69 6.52
N LYS A 41 12.57 2.06 5.57
CA LYS A 41 12.27 0.75 4.98
C LYS A 41 12.95 -0.44 5.67
N LEU A 42 13.78 -0.20 6.70
CA LEU A 42 14.32 -1.28 7.51
C LEU A 42 13.17 -2.20 7.98
N PRO A 43 13.32 -3.54 7.88
CA PRO A 43 12.25 -4.46 8.27
C PRO A 43 11.93 -4.27 9.76
N LYS A 44 10.81 -3.60 10.08
CA LYS A 44 10.39 -3.34 11.47
C LYS A 44 9.66 -4.53 12.12
N GLY A 45 9.79 -5.72 11.54
CA GLY A 45 8.86 -6.81 11.76
C GLY A 45 7.51 -6.49 11.09
N GLU A 46 6.84 -7.52 10.59
CA GLU A 46 5.58 -7.32 9.90
C GLU A 46 4.52 -6.91 10.92
N SER A 47 4.01 -5.67 10.82
CA SER A 47 2.74 -5.34 11.46
C SER A 47 1.66 -6.08 10.69
N THR A 48 1.43 -7.35 11.05
CA THR A 48 0.32 -8.12 10.50
C THR A 48 -0.96 -7.42 10.87
N ALA A 49 -1.55 -6.70 9.91
CA ALA A 49 -2.89 -6.16 10.05
C ALA A 49 -3.80 -7.33 10.43
N ARG A 50 -4.34 -7.31 11.65
CA ARG A 50 -5.26 -8.36 12.10
C ARG A 50 -6.54 -8.24 11.30
N VAL A 51 -6.62 -8.93 10.17
CA VAL A 51 -7.89 -9.12 9.48
C VAL A 51 -8.69 -10.10 10.32
N SER A 52 -9.63 -9.57 11.10
CA SER A 52 -10.53 -10.35 11.94
C SER A 52 -11.84 -10.68 11.20
N GLY A 53 -12.64 -11.57 11.78
CA GLY A 53 -13.99 -11.87 11.33
C GLY A 53 -14.06 -12.71 10.05
N ILE A 54 -15.14 -12.52 9.29
CA ILE A 54 -15.42 -13.27 8.05
C ILE A 54 -14.38 -12.94 6.98
N LYS A 55 -13.92 -11.68 6.91
CA LYS A 55 -12.87 -11.23 5.98
C LYS A 55 -11.56 -11.99 6.21
N GLY A 56 -11.10 -12.11 7.46
CA GLY A 56 -9.87 -12.83 7.77
C GLY A 56 -9.96 -14.34 7.55
N ARG A 57 -11.16 -14.91 7.70
CA ARG A 57 -11.40 -16.36 7.56
C ARG A 57 -11.52 -16.83 6.12
N TYR A 58 -11.99 -15.99 5.20
CA TYR A 58 -12.29 -16.42 3.84
C TYR A 58 -11.75 -15.53 2.73
N PHE A 59 -11.30 -14.32 3.02
CA PHE A 59 -10.97 -13.31 2.01
C PHE A 59 -9.56 -12.73 2.15
N SER A 60 -8.70 -13.25 3.03
CA SER A 60 -7.38 -12.68 3.28
C SER A 60 -6.27 -13.71 3.42
N GLY A 61 -5.12 -13.38 2.83
CA GLY A 61 -3.89 -14.17 2.89
C GLY A 61 -4.09 -15.63 2.48
N LYS A 62 -3.44 -16.53 3.22
CA LYS A 62 -3.52 -18.00 3.03
C LYS A 62 -4.93 -18.60 3.17
N ASN A 63 -5.87 -17.86 3.77
CA ASN A 63 -7.24 -18.32 3.98
C ASN A 63 -8.19 -17.84 2.87
N ALA A 64 -7.70 -17.11 1.87
CA ALA A 64 -8.51 -16.68 0.73
C ALA A 64 -9.07 -17.92 0.01
N SER A 65 -10.39 -18.05 -0.01
CA SER A 65 -11.06 -19.25 -0.51
C SER A 65 -12.40 -18.90 -1.15
N GLY A 66 -12.81 -19.68 -2.16
CA GLY A 66 -14.10 -19.54 -2.85
C GLY A 66 -15.33 -19.97 -2.04
N LYS A 67 -15.15 -20.46 -0.80
CA LYS A 67 -16.25 -20.91 0.07
C LYS A 67 -17.39 -19.90 0.24
N PRO A 68 -17.15 -18.58 0.40
CA PRO A 68 -18.23 -17.60 0.50
C PRO A 68 -19.08 -17.49 -0.76
N ILE A 69 -18.49 -17.70 -1.94
CA ILE A 69 -19.21 -17.69 -3.22
C ILE A 69 -20.15 -18.89 -3.28
N VAL A 70 -19.65 -20.08 -2.93
CA VAL A 70 -20.49 -21.29 -2.87
C VAL A 70 -21.62 -21.13 -1.85
N ALA A 71 -21.33 -20.59 -0.66
CA ALA A 71 -22.35 -20.33 0.35
C ALA A 71 -23.42 -19.34 -0.14
N LEU A 72 -23.02 -18.30 -0.89
CA LEU A 72 -23.94 -17.35 -1.50
C LEU A 72 -24.85 -18.03 -2.53
N ILE A 73 -24.29 -18.86 -3.41
CA ILE A 73 -25.05 -19.62 -4.41
C ILE A 73 -26.09 -20.51 -3.73
N VAL A 74 -25.68 -21.31 -2.74
CA VAL A 74 -26.58 -22.18 -1.98
C VAL A 74 -27.67 -21.37 -1.26
N GLY A 75 -27.31 -20.23 -0.68
CA GLY A 75 -28.26 -19.32 -0.04
C GLY A 75 -29.32 -18.80 -1.02
N LEU A 76 -28.92 -18.38 -2.22
CA LEU A 76 -29.85 -17.93 -3.25
C LEU A 76 -30.80 -19.03 -3.70
N PHE A 77 -30.30 -20.26 -3.91
CA PHE A 77 -31.17 -21.39 -4.26
C PHE A 77 -32.17 -21.72 -3.16
N ALA A 78 -31.75 -21.72 -1.89
CA ALA A 78 -32.64 -22.00 -0.78
C ALA A 78 -33.74 -20.93 -0.64
N VAL A 79 -33.39 -19.65 -0.76
CA VAL A 79 -34.37 -18.56 -0.75
C VAL A 79 -35.31 -18.66 -1.94
N GLY A 80 -34.78 -18.85 -3.15
CA GLY A 80 -35.58 -19.00 -4.37
C GLY A 80 -36.57 -20.16 -4.27
N TYR A 81 -36.11 -21.33 -3.82
CA TYR A 81 -36.98 -22.49 -3.61
C TYR A 81 -38.06 -22.22 -2.55
N THR A 82 -37.73 -21.51 -1.48
CA THR A 82 -38.72 -21.18 -0.44
C THR A 82 -39.81 -20.24 -0.98
N ILE A 83 -39.44 -19.27 -1.82
CA ILE A 83 -40.38 -18.37 -2.49
C ILE A 83 -41.28 -19.17 -3.45
N ASP A 84 -40.67 -19.95 -4.34
CA ASP A 84 -41.37 -20.76 -5.33
C ASP A 84 -42.31 -21.78 -4.67
N TYR A 85 -41.88 -22.38 -3.56
CA TYR A 85 -42.71 -23.28 -2.78
C TYR A 85 -43.94 -22.59 -2.20
N ASN A 86 -43.77 -21.40 -1.61
CA ASN A 86 -44.88 -20.67 -1.00
C ASN A 86 -45.85 -20.08 -2.04
N MET A 87 -45.33 -19.59 -3.18
CA MET A 87 -46.14 -18.93 -4.20
C MET A 87 -46.79 -19.92 -5.15
N HIS A 88 -46.08 -20.96 -5.55
CA HIS A 88 -46.49 -21.88 -6.62
C HIS A 88 -46.74 -23.29 -6.10
N LEU A 89 -45.71 -24.00 -5.64
CA LEU A 89 -45.80 -25.45 -5.43
C LEU A 89 -46.81 -25.86 -4.35
N LYS A 90 -46.99 -25.05 -3.30
CA LYS A 90 -47.92 -25.36 -2.20
C LYS A 90 -49.40 -25.26 -2.61
N HIS A 91 -49.73 -24.42 -3.59
CA HIS A 91 -51.11 -24.22 -4.05
C HIS A 91 -51.47 -25.12 -5.24
N HIS A 92 -50.47 -25.76 -5.86
CA HIS A 92 -50.59 -26.58 -7.06
C HIS A 92 -51.50 -27.82 -6.93
N LYS A 93 -51.89 -28.20 -5.70
CA LYS A 93 -52.80 -29.33 -5.42
C LYS A 93 -54.23 -28.92 -5.07
N ASN A 94 -54.47 -27.63 -4.75
CA ASN A 94 -55.78 -27.14 -4.29
C ASN A 94 -56.55 -26.36 -5.36
N SER A 95 -55.97 -26.17 -6.54
CA SER A 95 -56.66 -25.64 -7.71
C SER A 95 -57.14 -26.80 -8.57
N HIS A 96 -58.41 -27.18 -8.43
CA HIS A 96 -59.10 -27.95 -9.46
C HIS A 96 -59.08 -27.09 -10.75
N HIS A 97 -58.76 -27.73 -11.89
CA HIS A 97 -58.90 -27.14 -13.22
C HIS A 97 -60.32 -26.59 -13.44
#